data_AF-A0A931SKA1-F1
#
_entry.id   AF-A0A931SKA1-F1
#
_cell.length_a   1.000
_cell.length_b   1.000
_cell.length_c   1.000
_cell.angle_alpha   90.00
_cell.angle_beta   90.00
_cell.angle_gamma   90.00
#
_symmetry.space_group_name_H-M   'P 1'
#
loop_
_entity.id
_entity.type
_entity.pdbx_description
1 polymer ?
#
loop_
_entity_poly.entity_id
_entity_poly.type
_entity_poly.pdbx_seq_one_letter_code
_entity_poly.pdbx_strand_id
1 'polypeptide(L)'
;MLSEANTAPSPARAQAEALAAGQELPAAPAGAFGRGVDAAPVPGHWGEFARRASKLTSQVMYPPNGRIPDLTPEAQQKLAAKNQLRRGRIESPENWSHYNRCITRGVAGSTIPVIYGNGLEIVQSPGYVAIRYEMVHDHRIVPLSPTPHAGSSLRSYIGDAVGRWEGNTLVVETTNFIGDKLSIGVNGDGGAPYSDALRLVERFTRTAPNVVEYEVTVNDPKTYTAPWTIAFPITQEPGYQLFEYACHEANHSLRNALSATRAEKAAEEAAKQNRR
;
A
#
# COMPACT_ATOMS: atom_id res chain seq x y z
N MET A 1 -4.01 -26.64 9.62
CA MET A 1 -4.49 -27.34 8.40
C MET A 1 -4.84 -26.28 7.38
N LEU A 2 -3.88 -25.90 6.53
CA LEU A 2 -4.17 -25.10 5.33
C LEU A 2 -4.61 -26.13 4.28
N SER A 3 -5.91 -26.41 4.20
CA SER A 3 -6.42 -27.40 3.26
C SER A 3 -6.29 -26.89 1.83
N GLU A 4 -6.02 -27.86 0.98
CA GLU A 4 -5.79 -27.85 -0.46
C GLU A 4 -6.50 -26.72 -1.23
N ALA A 5 -5.70 -26.06 -2.05
CA ALA A 5 -6.09 -24.99 -2.94
C ALA A 5 -7.17 -25.47 -3.92
N ASN A 6 -8.22 -24.68 -4.02
CA ASN A 6 -9.22 -24.71 -5.07
C ASN A 6 -8.51 -24.68 -6.44
N THR A 7 -8.69 -25.72 -7.26
CA THR A 7 -8.08 -25.86 -8.59
C THR A 7 -8.74 -24.98 -9.65
N ALA A 8 -9.85 -24.32 -9.32
CA ALA A 8 -10.44 -23.28 -10.16
C ALA A 8 -9.64 -21.97 -10.03
N PRO A 9 -9.33 -21.28 -11.14
CA PRO A 9 -8.68 -19.97 -11.09
C PRO A 9 -9.53 -19.00 -10.24
N SER A 10 -8.87 -18.22 -9.38
CA SER A 10 -9.54 -17.15 -8.63
C SER A 10 -10.26 -16.21 -9.63
N PRO A 11 -11.34 -15.52 -9.25
CA PRO A 11 -11.95 -14.53 -10.15
C PRO A 11 -10.96 -13.45 -10.61
N ALA A 12 -9.93 -13.14 -9.82
CA ALA A 12 -8.84 -12.25 -10.23
C ALA A 12 -7.95 -12.87 -11.30
N ARG A 13 -7.69 -14.18 -11.23
CA ARG A 13 -6.93 -14.93 -12.24
C ARG A 13 -7.66 -14.98 -13.57
N ALA A 14 -8.94 -15.35 -13.55
CA ALA A 14 -9.79 -15.34 -14.74
C ALA A 14 -9.80 -13.94 -15.39
N GLN A 15 -9.75 -12.88 -14.59
CA GLN A 15 -9.67 -11.53 -15.11
C GLN A 15 -8.28 -11.14 -15.63
N ALA A 16 -7.20 -11.56 -14.97
CA ALA A 16 -5.85 -11.34 -15.47
C ALA A 16 -5.68 -12.01 -16.85
N GLU A 17 -6.23 -13.21 -17.01
CA GLU A 17 -6.31 -13.92 -18.29
C GLU A 17 -7.20 -13.17 -19.31
N ALA A 18 -8.34 -12.62 -18.88
CA ALA A 18 -9.19 -11.81 -19.76
C ALA A 18 -8.49 -10.50 -20.21
N LEU A 19 -7.78 -9.81 -19.32
CA LEU A 19 -7.01 -8.61 -19.66
C LEU A 19 -5.86 -8.91 -20.61
N ALA A 20 -5.30 -10.13 -20.55
CA ALA A 20 -4.33 -10.60 -21.51
C ALA A 20 -4.93 -10.85 -22.90
N ALA A 21 -6.22 -11.18 -22.98
CA ALA A 21 -6.92 -11.52 -24.22
C ALA A 21 -7.45 -10.30 -25.02
N GLY A 22 -7.27 -9.06 -24.55
CA GLY A 22 -7.75 -7.81 -25.18
C GLY A 22 -8.82 -7.12 -24.31
N GLN A 23 -9.12 -5.82 -24.35
CA GLN A 23 -8.94 -4.69 -25.28
C GLN A 23 -8.61 -3.47 -24.39
N GLU A 24 -7.70 -2.59 -24.81
CA GLU A 24 -7.39 -1.37 -24.03
C GLU A 24 -8.62 -0.45 -23.97
N LEU A 25 -8.93 0.03 -22.76
CA LEU A 25 -9.88 1.10 -22.59
C LEU A 25 -9.25 2.40 -23.10
N PRO A 26 -10.02 3.25 -23.79
CA PRO A 26 -9.56 4.59 -24.09
C PRO A 26 -9.16 5.27 -22.77
N ALA A 27 -8.05 6.02 -22.80
CA ALA A 27 -7.64 6.80 -21.63
C ALA A 27 -8.85 7.61 -21.15
N ALA A 28 -9.22 7.44 -19.87
CA ALA A 28 -10.26 8.27 -19.29
C ALA A 28 -9.84 9.74 -19.45
N PRO A 29 -10.72 10.63 -19.94
CA PRO A 29 -10.38 12.05 -19.99
C PRO A 29 -10.03 12.50 -18.58
N ALA A 30 -8.96 13.29 -18.43
CA ALA A 30 -8.55 13.84 -17.14
C ALA A 30 -9.76 14.51 -16.48
N GLY A 31 -10.31 13.88 -15.45
CA GLY A 31 -11.45 14.41 -14.73
C GLY A 31 -11.06 15.72 -14.07
N ALA A 32 -11.79 16.80 -14.37
CA ALA A 32 -11.67 18.04 -13.63
C ALA A 32 -12.14 17.79 -12.18
N PHE A 33 -11.22 17.57 -11.25
CA PHE A 33 -11.56 17.66 -9.83
C PHE A 33 -11.95 19.12 -9.51
N GLY A 34 -12.93 19.29 -8.63
CA GLY A 34 -13.82 20.45 -8.55
C GLY A 34 -13.17 21.84 -8.44
N ARG A 35 -13.98 22.85 -8.78
CA ARG A 35 -13.65 24.27 -8.63
C ARG A 35 -13.65 24.67 -7.14
N GLY A 36 -12.50 25.12 -6.64
CA GLY A 36 -12.32 25.77 -5.35
C GLY A 36 -10.86 26.21 -5.19
N VAL A 37 -10.63 27.41 -4.65
CA VAL A 37 -9.29 28.04 -4.62
C VAL A 37 -8.35 27.50 -3.52
N ASP A 38 -8.83 26.63 -2.64
CA ASP A 38 -8.05 26.12 -1.50
C ASP A 38 -7.72 24.61 -1.55
N ALA A 39 -8.07 23.93 -2.64
CA ALA A 39 -7.62 22.58 -2.93
C ALA A 39 -7.39 22.47 -4.43
N ALA A 40 -6.18 22.78 -4.88
CA ALA A 40 -5.83 22.47 -6.26
C ALA A 40 -6.08 20.96 -6.49
N PRO A 41 -6.89 20.58 -7.49
CA PRO A 41 -6.93 19.22 -8.01
C PRO A 41 -5.52 18.65 -8.12
N VAL A 42 -5.35 17.35 -7.82
CA VAL A 42 -4.18 16.61 -8.32
C VAL A 42 -4.09 16.94 -9.81
N PRO A 43 -2.99 17.55 -10.30
CA PRO A 43 -2.95 17.99 -11.69
C PRO A 43 -3.26 16.79 -12.58
N GLY A 44 -4.11 16.96 -13.59
CA GLY A 44 -4.65 15.82 -14.34
C GLY A 44 -3.59 14.90 -14.98
N HIS A 45 -2.38 15.41 -15.21
CA HIS A 45 -1.23 14.66 -15.70
C HIS A 45 -0.54 13.77 -14.65
N TRP A 46 -0.84 13.96 -13.36
CA TRP A 46 -0.41 13.08 -12.27
C TRP A 46 -1.41 11.95 -12.08
N GLY A 47 -2.69 12.15 -12.42
CA GLY A 47 -3.71 11.12 -12.30
C GLY A 47 -3.41 9.95 -13.23
N GLU A 48 -3.19 8.76 -12.65
CA GLU A 48 -3.03 7.53 -13.41
C GLU A 48 -4.38 6.86 -13.57
N PHE A 49 -4.84 6.74 -14.82
CA PHE A 49 -6.08 6.05 -15.14
C PHE A 49 -5.76 4.65 -15.67
N ALA A 50 -6.48 3.66 -15.14
CA ALA A 50 -6.36 2.29 -15.64
C ALA A 50 -6.74 2.24 -17.12
N ARG A 51 -5.77 1.91 -17.98
CA ARG A 51 -6.02 1.60 -19.40
C ARG A 51 -6.66 0.23 -19.60
N ARG A 52 -6.71 -0.57 -18.54
CA ARG A 52 -7.32 -1.89 -18.49
C ARG A 52 -8.11 -1.99 -17.18
N ALA A 53 -9.41 -1.72 -17.22
CA ALA A 53 -10.21 -1.73 -16.00
C ALA A 53 -10.51 -3.16 -15.56
N SER A 54 -10.40 -3.36 -14.26
CA SER A 54 -10.91 -4.55 -13.60
C SER A 54 -12.44 -4.56 -13.64
N LYS A 55 -13.03 -5.72 -13.98
CA LYS A 55 -14.47 -6.00 -13.82
C LYS A 55 -14.81 -6.50 -12.41
N LEU A 56 -13.82 -6.77 -11.56
CA LEU A 56 -14.05 -7.16 -10.18
C LEU A 56 -14.73 -6.02 -9.42
N THR A 57 -15.79 -6.37 -8.69
CA THR A 57 -16.50 -5.46 -7.79
C THR A 57 -15.81 -5.33 -6.42
N SER A 58 -14.87 -6.22 -6.10
CA SER A 58 -13.99 -6.15 -4.93
C SER A 58 -12.62 -6.72 -5.28
N GLN A 59 -11.57 -6.13 -4.71
CA GLN A 59 -10.21 -6.71 -4.77
C GLN A 59 -10.00 -7.79 -3.72
N VAL A 60 -10.85 -7.87 -2.68
CA VAL A 60 -10.76 -8.90 -1.65
C VAL A 60 -11.32 -10.19 -2.22
N MET A 61 -10.46 -11.20 -2.35
CA MET A 61 -10.80 -12.52 -2.89
C MET A 61 -11.16 -13.52 -1.80
N TYR A 62 -10.53 -13.37 -0.63
CA TYR A 62 -10.82 -14.16 0.55
C TYR A 62 -10.94 -13.23 1.76
N PRO A 63 -11.99 -13.36 2.59
CA PRO A 63 -13.12 -14.29 2.45
C PRO A 63 -13.97 -14.06 1.19
N PRO A 64 -14.70 -15.09 0.69
CA PRO A 64 -15.46 -15.01 -0.57
C PRO A 64 -16.59 -13.97 -0.60
N ASN A 65 -16.94 -13.40 0.56
CA ASN A 65 -17.90 -12.30 0.67
C ASN A 65 -17.32 -10.95 0.20
N GLY A 66 -16.05 -10.91 -0.20
CA GLY A 66 -15.38 -9.74 -0.74
C GLY A 66 -15.11 -8.64 0.29
N ARG A 67 -15.09 -8.97 1.59
CA ARG A 67 -14.91 -8.02 2.69
C ARG A 67 -13.68 -8.37 3.52
N ILE A 68 -12.96 -7.33 3.97
CA ILE A 68 -11.91 -7.49 4.98
C ILE A 68 -12.56 -7.99 6.28
N PRO A 69 -12.00 -9.02 6.95
CA PRO A 69 -12.51 -9.52 8.22
C PRO A 69 -12.57 -8.46 9.31
N ASP A 70 -13.40 -8.72 10.32
CA ASP A 70 -13.53 -7.83 11.47
C ASP A 70 -12.19 -7.67 12.20
N LEU A 71 -11.97 -6.46 12.72
CA LEU A 71 -10.83 -6.16 13.57
C LEU A 71 -11.00 -6.77 14.95
N THR A 72 -9.89 -7.17 15.58
CA THR A 72 -9.86 -7.50 17.01
C THR A 72 -10.26 -6.29 17.86
N PRO A 73 -10.77 -6.47 19.09
CA PRO A 73 -11.09 -5.35 19.99
C PRO A 73 -9.90 -4.40 20.20
N GLU A 74 -8.69 -4.94 20.35
CA GLU A 74 -7.45 -4.18 20.50
C GLU A 74 -7.15 -3.35 19.25
N ALA A 75 -7.33 -3.92 18.06
CA ALA A 75 -7.11 -3.21 16.81
C ALA A 75 -8.17 -2.14 16.54
N GLN A 76 -9.42 -2.35 16.98
CA GLN A 76 -10.46 -1.31 16.96
C GLN A 76 -10.05 -0.11 17.82
N GLN A 77 -9.51 -0.34 19.01
CA GLN A 77 -8.99 0.72 19.89
C GLN A 77 -7.81 1.46 19.25
N LYS A 78 -6.86 0.73 18.65
CA LYS A 78 -5.73 1.33 17.92
C LYS A 78 -6.20 2.18 16.74
N LEU A 79 -7.19 1.70 15.98
CA LEU A 79 -7.79 2.47 14.89
C LEU A 79 -8.51 3.72 15.39
N ALA A 80 -9.26 3.62 16.49
CA ALA A 80 -9.92 4.78 17.10
C ALA A 80 -8.91 5.84 17.55
N ALA A 81 -7.84 5.44 18.24
CA ALA A 81 -6.75 6.33 18.64
C ALA A 81 -6.06 6.98 17.43
N LYS A 82 -5.75 6.20 16.41
CA LYS A 82 -5.18 6.70 15.14
C LYS A 82 -6.10 7.73 14.49
N ASN A 83 -7.40 7.45 14.42
CA ASN A 83 -8.39 8.36 13.82
C ASN A 83 -8.55 9.64 14.64
N GLN A 84 -8.44 9.56 15.98
CA GLN A 84 -8.44 10.74 16.84
C GLN A 84 -7.23 11.62 16.56
N LEU A 85 -6.02 11.04 16.43
CA LEU A 85 -4.81 11.78 16.06
C LEU A 85 -4.94 12.43 14.67
N ARG A 86 -5.47 11.70 13.68
CA ARG A 86 -5.69 12.23 12.32
C ARG A 86 -6.68 13.39 12.26
N ARG A 87 -7.65 13.43 13.18
CA ARG A 87 -8.63 14.53 13.31
C ARG A 87 -8.11 15.68 14.18
N GLY A 88 -7.04 15.45 14.94
CA GLY A 88 -6.43 16.43 15.82
C GLY A 88 -5.52 17.40 15.10
N ARG A 89 -5.02 18.38 15.85
CA ARG A 89 -3.97 19.29 15.37
C ARG A 89 -2.68 18.52 15.12
N ILE A 90 -1.93 18.99 14.12
CA ILE A 90 -0.60 18.47 13.83
C ILE A 90 0.38 19.18 14.75
N GLU A 91 0.68 18.56 15.88
CA GLU A 91 1.53 19.18 16.92
C GLU A 91 2.99 18.72 16.81
N SER A 92 3.20 17.52 16.27
CA SER A 92 4.51 16.90 16.05
C SER A 92 4.56 16.26 14.66
N PRO A 93 5.75 16.12 14.04
CA PRO A 93 5.91 15.34 12.82
C PRO A 93 5.34 13.92 12.91
N GLU A 94 5.37 13.31 14.09
CA GLU A 94 4.86 11.97 14.38
C GLU A 94 3.33 11.88 14.32
N ASN A 95 2.61 13.02 14.32
CA ASN A 95 1.16 13.02 14.06
C ASN A 95 0.85 12.84 12.56
N TRP A 96 1.86 12.89 11.68
CA TRP A 96 1.72 12.59 10.25
C TRP A 96 2.03 11.12 9.96
N SER A 97 1.36 10.59 8.93
CA SER A 97 1.66 9.26 8.41
C SER A 97 3.09 9.18 7.89
N HIS A 98 3.65 7.97 7.89
CA HIS A 98 4.97 7.70 7.32
C HIS A 98 5.06 8.09 5.84
N TYR A 99 3.96 7.93 5.10
CA TYR A 99 3.86 8.38 3.72
C TYR A 99 4.03 9.90 3.60
N ASN A 100 3.28 10.70 4.37
CA ASN A 100 3.37 12.15 4.25
C ASN A 100 4.71 12.71 4.77
N ARG A 101 5.43 11.94 5.59
CA ARG A 101 6.80 12.21 6.04
C ARG A 101 7.86 11.68 5.07
N CYS A 102 7.46 11.11 3.94
CA CYS A 102 8.34 10.54 2.92
C CYS A 102 9.24 9.41 3.42
N ILE A 103 8.83 8.70 4.48
CA ILE A 103 9.61 7.61 5.07
C ILE A 103 9.38 6.33 4.28
N THR A 104 8.12 5.91 4.13
CA THR A 104 7.76 4.63 3.51
C THR A 104 6.23 4.54 3.37
N ARG A 105 5.77 3.70 2.43
CA ARG A 105 4.37 3.23 2.38
C ARG A 105 4.23 1.78 2.87
N GLY A 106 5.32 1.13 3.25
CA GLY A 106 5.36 -0.30 3.57
C GLY A 106 5.12 -1.17 2.33
N VAL A 107 5.07 -2.49 2.51
CA VAL A 107 4.85 -3.44 1.40
C VAL A 107 3.47 -3.23 0.76
N ALA A 108 2.40 -3.49 1.49
CA ALA A 108 1.04 -3.44 0.94
C ALA A 108 0.66 -2.01 0.51
N GLY A 109 1.09 -1.00 1.26
CA GLY A 109 0.82 0.38 0.91
C GLY A 109 1.54 0.82 -0.35
N SER A 110 2.65 0.19 -0.76
CA SER A 110 3.36 0.50 -2.01
C SER A 110 2.88 -0.31 -3.21
N THR A 111 2.41 -1.55 -3.01
CA THR A 111 1.92 -2.40 -4.10
C THR A 111 0.46 -2.13 -4.47
N ILE A 112 -0.40 -1.80 -3.49
CA ILE A 112 -1.83 -1.56 -3.74
C ILE A 112 -2.00 -0.22 -4.47
N PRO A 113 -2.70 -0.20 -5.62
CA PRO A 113 -2.90 1.02 -6.39
C PRO A 113 -3.66 2.10 -5.61
N VAL A 114 -3.21 3.35 -5.78
CA VAL A 114 -3.79 4.59 -5.29
C VAL A 114 -4.00 5.55 -6.46
N ILE A 115 -4.29 6.82 -6.19
CA ILE A 115 -4.71 7.79 -7.22
C ILE A 115 -3.62 8.15 -8.26
N TYR A 116 -2.34 7.90 -7.96
CA TYR A 116 -1.20 8.09 -8.87
C TYR A 116 0.02 7.30 -8.38
N GLY A 117 1.07 7.25 -9.19
CA GLY A 117 2.37 6.75 -8.79
C GLY A 117 2.38 5.26 -8.44
N ASN A 118 1.70 4.46 -9.26
CA ASN A 118 1.48 3.03 -9.05
C ASN A 118 2.49 2.16 -9.80
N GLY A 119 3.50 2.77 -10.40
CA GLY A 119 4.58 2.10 -11.10
C GLY A 119 5.34 1.12 -10.20
N LEU A 120 5.62 -0.03 -10.77
CA LEU A 120 6.38 -1.12 -10.16
C LEU A 120 7.45 -1.56 -11.16
N GLU A 121 8.70 -1.58 -10.72
CA GLU A 121 9.79 -2.17 -11.48
C GLU A 121 10.24 -3.45 -10.78
N ILE A 122 10.06 -4.59 -11.46
CA ILE A 122 10.45 -5.91 -10.95
C ILE A 122 11.63 -6.39 -11.79
N VAL A 123 12.81 -6.46 -11.16
CA VAL A 123 14.05 -6.91 -11.80
C VAL A 123 14.48 -8.24 -11.18
N GLN A 124 14.92 -9.15 -12.03
CA GLN A 124 15.41 -10.46 -11.61
C GLN A 124 16.91 -10.56 -11.83
N SER A 125 17.61 -11.13 -10.87
CA SER A 125 19.01 -11.54 -11.01
C SER A 125 19.19 -12.95 -10.44
N PRO A 126 20.30 -13.64 -10.72
CA PRO A 126 20.57 -14.94 -10.12
C PRO A 126 20.48 -14.86 -8.58
N GLY A 127 19.52 -15.60 -8.00
CA GLY A 127 19.31 -15.67 -6.56
C GLY A 127 18.49 -14.54 -5.93
N TYR A 128 18.05 -13.52 -6.68
CA TYR A 128 17.29 -12.40 -6.13
C TYR A 128 16.20 -11.89 -7.08
N VAL A 129 15.16 -11.31 -6.49
CA VAL A 129 14.21 -10.42 -7.17
C VAL A 129 14.24 -9.09 -6.45
N ALA A 130 14.39 -8.00 -7.18
CA ALA A 130 14.27 -6.65 -6.65
C ALA A 130 12.96 -6.04 -7.14
N ILE A 131 12.22 -5.40 -6.22
CA ILE A 131 10.99 -4.66 -6.53
C ILE A 131 11.21 -3.22 -6.09
N ARG A 132 11.15 -2.30 -7.05
CA ARG A 132 11.15 -0.87 -6.81
C ARG A 132 9.73 -0.34 -6.96
N TYR A 133 9.28 0.42 -5.99
CA TYR A 133 8.01 1.15 -6.04
C TYR A 133 8.27 2.56 -6.54
N GLU A 134 7.38 3.07 -7.39
CA GLU A 134 7.52 4.42 -7.93
C GLU A 134 7.39 5.48 -6.84
N MET A 135 6.35 5.40 -6.01
CA MET A 135 6.15 6.36 -4.94
C MET A 135 7.03 6.06 -3.72
N VAL A 136 7.60 7.14 -3.19
CA VAL A 136 8.62 7.13 -2.14
C VAL A 136 9.90 6.49 -2.68
N HIS A 137 10.79 5.97 -1.82
CA HIS A 137 12.09 5.41 -2.18
C HIS A 137 12.21 3.94 -1.78
N ASP A 138 11.07 3.26 -1.53
CA ASP A 138 11.09 1.88 -1.05
C ASP A 138 11.61 0.94 -2.16
N HIS A 139 12.68 0.21 -1.84
CA HIS A 139 13.23 -0.86 -2.67
C HIS A 139 13.27 -2.15 -1.86
N ARG A 140 12.61 -3.19 -2.37
CA ARG A 140 12.58 -4.51 -1.70
C ARG A 140 13.47 -5.49 -2.44
N ILE A 141 14.45 -6.03 -1.74
CA ILE A 141 15.28 -7.14 -2.21
C ILE A 141 14.72 -8.43 -1.64
N VAL A 142 14.43 -9.39 -2.51
CA VAL A 142 13.84 -10.69 -2.18
C VAL A 142 14.83 -11.78 -2.57
N PRO A 143 15.59 -12.33 -1.61
CA PRO A 143 16.44 -13.50 -1.85
C PRO A 143 15.58 -14.72 -2.22
N LEU A 144 16.04 -15.52 -3.18
CA LEU A 144 15.37 -16.73 -3.67
C LEU A 144 15.99 -18.03 -3.14
N SER A 145 17.16 -17.95 -2.50
CA SER A 145 17.81 -19.10 -1.86
C SER A 145 17.04 -19.53 -0.61
N PRO A 146 17.24 -20.77 -0.10
CA PRO A 146 16.67 -21.23 1.17
C PRO A 146 17.37 -20.56 2.36
N THR A 147 17.34 -19.24 2.39
CA THR A 147 17.80 -18.43 3.50
C THR A 147 16.66 -18.37 4.50
N PRO A 148 16.87 -18.80 5.76
CA PRO A 148 15.88 -18.59 6.79
C PRO A 148 15.65 -17.09 6.97
N HIS A 149 14.43 -16.73 7.41
CA HIS A 149 14.17 -15.36 7.84
C HIS A 149 15.18 -14.91 8.89
N ALA A 150 15.49 -13.61 8.87
CA ALA A 150 16.28 -12.99 9.91
C ALA A 150 15.63 -13.21 11.28
N GLY A 151 16.45 -13.23 12.34
CA GLY A 151 15.96 -13.35 13.71
C GLY A 151 14.88 -12.29 14.01
N SER A 152 13.84 -12.68 14.75
CA SER A 152 12.63 -11.86 14.99
C SER A 152 12.84 -10.52 15.71
N SER A 153 14.07 -10.27 16.19
CA SER A 153 14.50 -8.98 16.74
C SER A 153 14.84 -7.95 15.65
N LEU A 154 15.27 -8.39 14.46
CA LEU A 154 15.55 -7.50 13.34
C LEU A 154 14.24 -7.18 12.62
N ARG A 155 13.71 -5.99 12.87
CA ARG A 155 12.44 -5.53 12.31
C ARG A 155 12.59 -4.27 11.48
N SER A 156 11.84 -4.17 10.39
CA SER A 156 11.87 -3.04 9.48
C SER A 156 10.46 -2.61 9.06
N TYR A 157 10.35 -1.48 8.35
CA TYR A 157 9.08 -1.01 7.79
C TYR A 157 8.56 -1.93 6.66
N ILE A 158 9.47 -2.47 5.85
CA ILE A 158 9.16 -3.34 4.71
C ILE A 158 9.33 -4.83 5.02
N GLY A 159 9.61 -5.15 6.29
CA GLY A 159 9.79 -6.51 6.80
C GLY A 159 11.08 -7.18 6.31
N ASP A 160 11.12 -8.49 6.50
CA ASP A 160 12.14 -9.41 5.99
C ASP A 160 11.49 -10.36 4.99
N ALA A 161 11.89 -10.28 3.73
CA ALA A 161 11.26 -10.98 2.61
C ALA A 161 12.12 -12.15 2.15
N VAL A 162 11.51 -13.32 1.93
CA VAL A 162 12.14 -14.50 1.35
C VAL A 162 11.25 -15.04 0.24
N GLY A 163 11.83 -15.28 -0.93
CA GLY A 163 11.13 -15.73 -2.12
C GLY A 163 11.45 -17.17 -2.49
N ARG A 164 10.52 -17.80 -3.23
CA ARG A 164 10.75 -19.07 -3.93
C ARG A 164 9.87 -19.14 -5.17
N TRP A 165 10.23 -20.01 -6.11
CA TRP A 165 9.41 -20.29 -7.28
C TRP A 165 8.52 -21.52 -7.07
N GLU A 166 7.23 -21.40 -7.40
CA GLU A 166 6.28 -22.49 -7.52
C GLU A 166 5.76 -22.51 -8.96
N GLY A 167 6.39 -23.31 -9.82
CA GLY A 167 6.12 -23.29 -11.26
C GLY A 167 6.45 -21.92 -11.87
N ASN A 168 5.43 -21.23 -12.42
CA ASN A 168 5.56 -19.88 -12.97
C ASN A 168 5.22 -18.75 -11.98
N THR A 169 5.03 -19.09 -10.69
CA THR A 169 4.64 -18.15 -9.64
C THR A 169 5.82 -17.85 -8.72
N LEU A 170 6.16 -16.57 -8.56
CA LEU A 170 7.05 -16.15 -7.47
C LEU A 170 6.21 -16.02 -6.21
N VAL A 171 6.54 -16.78 -5.17
CA VAL A 171 5.92 -16.66 -3.85
C VAL A 171 6.89 -15.97 -2.91
N VAL A 172 6.47 -14.85 -2.35
CA VAL A 172 7.26 -14.05 -1.41
C VAL A 172 6.57 -14.08 -0.06
N GLU A 173 7.28 -14.58 0.94
CA GLU A 173 6.87 -14.47 2.33
C GLU A 173 7.60 -13.31 2.98
N THR A 174 6.87 -12.41 3.63
CA THR A 174 7.44 -11.30 4.37
C THR A 174 6.98 -11.32 5.83
N THR A 175 7.92 -11.26 6.76
CA THR A 175 7.69 -11.21 8.21
C THR A 175 8.47 -10.05 8.85
N ASN A 176 8.66 -10.07 10.17
CA ASN A 176 9.49 -9.11 10.91
C ASN A 176 9.16 -7.63 10.68
N PHE A 177 7.88 -7.29 10.55
CA PHE A 177 7.47 -5.90 10.49
C PHE A 177 7.64 -5.21 11.86
N ILE A 178 7.92 -3.91 11.85
CA ILE A 178 8.07 -3.10 13.08
C ILE A 178 6.76 -2.98 13.90
N GLY A 179 5.59 -3.24 13.30
CA GLY A 179 4.28 -3.20 13.94
C GLY A 179 3.82 -1.79 14.35
N ASP A 180 2.51 -1.55 14.40
CA ASP A 180 1.86 -0.32 14.88
C ASP A 180 2.30 1.00 14.20
N LYS A 181 3.09 0.95 13.13
CA LYS A 181 3.59 2.11 12.37
C LYS A 181 2.84 2.36 11.07
N LEU A 182 2.31 1.30 10.47
CA LEU A 182 1.70 1.29 9.14
C LEU A 182 0.45 0.42 9.16
N SER A 183 -0.36 0.53 8.12
CA SER A 183 -1.64 -0.17 7.96
C SER A 183 -1.73 -0.84 6.58
N ILE A 184 -2.57 -1.85 6.45
CA ILE A 184 -2.93 -2.41 5.15
C ILE A 184 -4.07 -1.57 4.56
N GLY A 185 -3.69 -0.54 3.80
CA GLY A 185 -4.63 0.36 3.14
C GLY A 185 -3.94 1.47 2.38
N VAL A 186 -4.73 2.44 1.89
CA VAL A 186 -4.25 3.55 1.04
C VAL A 186 -3.00 4.20 1.64
N ASN A 187 -1.93 4.27 0.85
CA ASN A 187 -0.63 4.85 1.20
C ASN A 187 0.00 4.28 2.51
N GLY A 188 -0.31 3.03 2.87
CA GLY A 188 0.20 2.42 4.11
C GLY A 188 -0.40 3.02 5.39
N ASP A 189 -1.48 3.79 5.26
CA ASP A 189 -2.09 4.54 6.37
C ASP A 189 -3.63 4.37 6.44
N GLY A 190 -4.24 3.68 5.49
CA GLY A 190 -5.66 3.34 5.54
C GLY A 190 -5.95 2.16 6.47
N GLY A 191 -6.99 2.27 7.32
CA GLY A 191 -7.40 1.20 8.23
C GLY A 191 -6.61 1.10 9.53
N ALA A 192 -6.78 0.00 10.25
CA ALA A 192 -6.10 -0.26 11.51
C ALA A 192 -4.58 -0.45 11.29
N PRO A 193 -3.72 0.02 12.21
CA PRO A 193 -2.31 -0.38 12.20
C PRO A 193 -2.18 -1.90 12.29
N TYR A 194 -1.32 -2.48 11.44
CA TYR A 194 -0.98 -3.90 11.57
C TYR A 194 -0.01 -4.10 12.73
N SER A 195 0.02 -5.31 13.29
CA SER A 195 0.85 -5.66 14.43
C SER A 195 2.23 -6.17 14.01
N ASP A 196 3.07 -6.42 15.02
CA ASP A 196 4.36 -7.09 14.89
C ASP A 196 4.25 -8.59 14.53
N ALA A 197 3.04 -9.15 14.54
CA ALA A 197 2.71 -10.51 14.12
C ALA A 197 2.23 -10.59 12.67
N LEU A 198 2.25 -9.48 11.92
CA LEU A 198 1.92 -9.48 10.50
C LEU A 198 2.85 -10.44 9.73
N ARG A 199 2.24 -11.28 8.91
CA ARG A 199 2.87 -12.09 7.87
C ARG A 199 2.15 -11.83 6.56
N LEU A 200 2.90 -11.46 5.54
CA LEU A 200 2.40 -11.33 4.17
C LEU A 200 2.89 -12.51 3.36
N VAL A 201 1.99 -13.12 2.60
CA VAL A 201 2.36 -14.09 1.56
C VAL A 201 1.86 -13.55 0.24
N GLU A 202 2.78 -13.04 -0.56
CA GLU A 202 2.55 -12.50 -1.89
C GLU A 202 2.79 -13.57 -2.95
N ARG A 203 1.99 -13.57 -4.00
CA ARG A 203 2.15 -14.42 -5.18
C ARG A 203 2.13 -13.53 -6.41
N PHE A 204 3.17 -13.63 -7.23
CA PHE A 204 3.29 -12.96 -8.52
C PHE A 204 3.26 -14.03 -9.61
N THR A 205 2.12 -14.21 -10.23
CA THR A 205 1.91 -15.22 -11.28
C THR A 205 1.88 -14.53 -12.63
N ARG A 206 2.87 -14.80 -13.50
CA ARG A 206 2.83 -14.27 -14.87
C ARG A 206 1.79 -15.05 -15.68
N THR A 207 0.62 -14.44 -15.90
CA THR A 207 -0.50 -15.03 -16.65
C THR A 207 -0.43 -14.72 -18.14
N ALA A 208 0.34 -13.69 -18.53
CA ALA A 208 0.59 -13.32 -19.93
C ALA A 208 1.90 -12.54 -20.11
N PRO A 209 2.37 -12.27 -21.34
CA PRO A 209 3.60 -11.53 -21.57
C PRO A 209 3.68 -10.17 -20.85
N ASN A 210 2.57 -9.46 -20.72
CA ASN A 210 2.46 -8.13 -20.11
C ASN A 210 1.49 -8.06 -18.93
N VAL A 211 1.14 -9.21 -18.32
CA VAL A 211 0.23 -9.27 -17.16
C VAL A 211 0.80 -10.20 -16.10
N VAL A 212 0.88 -9.69 -14.87
CA VAL A 212 1.18 -10.45 -13.66
C VAL A 212 -0.04 -10.38 -12.77
N GLU A 213 -0.64 -11.53 -12.45
CA GLU A 213 -1.60 -11.61 -11.35
C GLU A 213 -0.83 -11.47 -10.03
N TYR A 214 -1.17 -10.45 -9.26
CA TYR A 214 -0.67 -10.28 -7.91
C TYR A 214 -1.74 -10.66 -6.91
N GLU A 215 -1.38 -11.54 -5.98
CA GLU A 215 -2.18 -11.89 -4.82
C GLU A 215 -1.37 -11.61 -3.56
N VAL A 216 -2.00 -11.10 -2.50
CA VAL A 216 -1.37 -11.03 -1.19
C VAL A 216 -2.33 -11.48 -0.11
N THR A 217 -1.91 -12.49 0.64
CA THR A 217 -2.59 -12.93 1.85
C THR A 217 -2.00 -12.18 3.05
N VAL A 218 -2.87 -11.47 3.75
CA VAL A 218 -2.60 -10.77 4.99
C VAL A 218 -2.97 -11.69 6.14
N ASN A 219 -1.98 -12.10 6.93
CA ASN A 219 -2.20 -12.85 8.15
C ASN A 219 -1.65 -12.04 9.33
N ASP A 220 -2.54 -11.46 10.12
CA ASP A 220 -2.20 -10.72 11.34
C ASP A 220 -3.25 -10.98 12.41
N PRO A 221 -3.07 -12.01 13.25
CA PRO A 221 -4.07 -12.45 14.21
C PRO A 221 -4.26 -11.48 15.37
N LYS A 222 -3.36 -10.51 15.56
CA LYS A 222 -3.54 -9.43 16.55
C LYS A 222 -4.39 -8.28 16.00
N THR A 223 -4.54 -8.19 14.68
CA THR A 223 -5.27 -7.09 14.01
C THR A 223 -6.61 -7.53 13.45
N TYR A 224 -6.65 -8.67 12.77
CA TYR A 224 -7.84 -9.19 12.10
C TYR A 224 -8.28 -10.53 12.72
N THR A 225 -9.59 -10.78 12.73
CA THR A 225 -10.18 -12.03 13.26
C THR A 225 -9.90 -13.25 12.38
N ALA A 226 -9.51 -13.05 11.12
CA ALA A 226 -9.10 -14.10 10.20
C ALA A 226 -8.09 -13.55 9.16
N PRO A 227 -7.27 -14.42 8.53
CA PRO A 227 -6.50 -14.05 7.35
C PRO A 227 -7.42 -13.65 6.20
N TRP A 228 -6.93 -12.79 5.32
CA TRP A 228 -7.67 -12.34 4.14
C TRP A 228 -6.72 -12.10 2.97
N THR A 229 -7.25 -12.14 1.76
CA THR A 229 -6.45 -12.08 0.53
C THR A 229 -7.04 -11.05 -0.40
N ILE A 230 -6.18 -10.20 -0.97
CA ILE A 230 -6.53 -9.38 -2.13
C ILE A 230 -5.83 -9.91 -3.36
N ALA A 231 -6.43 -9.68 -4.52
CA ALA A 231 -5.80 -9.93 -5.80
C ALA A 231 -6.19 -8.90 -6.85
N PHE A 232 -5.24 -8.55 -7.69
CA PHE A 232 -5.47 -7.70 -8.85
C PHE A 232 -4.36 -7.92 -9.90
N PRO A 233 -4.65 -7.65 -11.18
CA PRO A 233 -3.65 -7.71 -12.22
C PRO A 233 -2.73 -6.48 -12.17
N ILE A 234 -1.43 -6.72 -12.23
CA ILE A 234 -0.41 -5.72 -12.56
C ILE A 234 -0.15 -5.84 -14.07
N THR A 235 -0.33 -4.73 -14.79
CA THR A 235 -0.18 -4.69 -16.25
C THR A 235 1.04 -3.86 -16.63
N GLN A 236 1.84 -4.38 -17.55
CA GLN A 236 2.96 -3.63 -18.11
C GLN A 236 2.45 -2.62 -19.15
N GLU A 237 2.89 -1.38 -19.02
CA GLU A 237 2.63 -0.29 -19.96
C GLU A 237 3.87 -0.08 -20.86
N PRO A 238 3.76 -0.25 -22.20
CA PRO A 238 4.88 -0.02 -23.10
C PRO A 238 5.43 1.41 -23.00
N GLY A 239 6.74 1.53 -22.82
CA GLY A 239 7.42 2.83 -22.73
C GLY A 239 7.26 3.57 -21.40
N TYR A 240 6.53 3.00 -20.43
CA TYR A 240 6.46 3.56 -19.08
C TYR A 240 7.82 3.49 -18.39
N GLN A 241 8.23 4.60 -17.78
CA GLN A 241 9.47 4.72 -17.04
C GLN A 241 9.16 5.22 -15.64
N LEU A 242 9.75 4.57 -14.63
CA LEU A 242 9.65 5.04 -13.26
C LEU A 242 10.55 6.26 -13.09
N PHE A 243 9.94 7.43 -12.96
CA PHE A 243 10.63 8.66 -12.63
C PHE A 243 10.96 8.72 -11.13
N GLU A 244 11.83 9.65 -10.75
CA GLU A 244 12.09 9.94 -9.36
C GLU A 244 10.84 10.48 -8.68
N TYR A 245 10.47 9.89 -7.54
CA TYR A 245 9.45 10.45 -6.67
C TYR A 245 10.09 11.37 -5.63
N ALA A 246 10.24 12.63 -6.03
CA ALA A 246 10.84 13.70 -5.25
C ALA A 246 9.92 14.16 -4.09
N CYS A 247 9.69 13.27 -3.11
CA CYS A 247 8.72 13.48 -2.03
C CYS A 247 9.12 14.60 -1.08
N HIS A 248 10.42 14.85 -0.90
CA HIS A 248 10.92 15.87 0.03
C HIS A 248 11.08 17.24 -0.64
N GLU A 249 11.42 17.24 -1.92
CA GLU A 249 11.69 18.41 -2.73
C GLU A 249 10.43 19.27 -2.85
N ALA A 250 10.49 20.50 -2.35
CA ALA A 250 9.35 21.43 -2.28
C ALA A 250 8.11 20.93 -1.49
N ASN A 251 8.25 19.88 -0.67
CA ASN A 251 7.18 19.46 0.23
C ASN A 251 7.13 20.34 1.48
N HIS A 252 6.38 21.43 1.39
CA HIS A 252 6.18 22.37 2.48
C HIS A 252 5.04 21.98 3.43
N SER A 253 4.29 20.93 3.13
CA SER A 253 3.05 20.58 3.84
C SER A 253 3.28 20.35 5.32
N LEU A 254 4.32 19.59 5.69
CA LEU A 254 4.63 19.31 7.09
C LEU A 254 5.03 20.58 7.86
N ARG A 255 5.93 21.38 7.29
CA ARG A 255 6.36 22.65 7.87
C ARG A 255 5.16 23.58 8.06
N ASN A 256 4.34 23.74 7.03
CA ASN A 256 3.18 24.63 7.04
C ASN A 256 2.14 24.17 8.07
N ALA A 257 1.86 22.88 8.16
CA ALA A 257 0.92 22.34 9.16
C ALA A 257 1.40 22.59 10.59
N LEU A 258 2.69 22.35 10.88
CA LEU A 258 3.26 22.61 12.20
C LEU A 258 3.27 24.11 12.54
N SER A 259 3.61 24.96 11.57
CA SER A 259 3.57 26.42 11.72
C SER A 259 2.15 26.93 11.96
N ALA A 260 1.15 26.40 11.25
CA ALA A 260 -0.26 26.74 11.44
C ALA A 260 -0.73 26.37 12.86
N THR A 261 -0.47 25.14 13.31
CA THR A 261 -0.81 24.71 14.68
C THR A 261 -0.19 25.62 15.74
N ARG A 262 1.08 26.03 15.57
CA ARG A 262 1.74 26.96 16.51
C ARG A 262 1.08 28.34 16.53
N ALA A 263 0.73 28.86 15.36
CA ALA A 263 0.05 30.15 15.25
C ALA A 263 -1.34 30.12 15.90
N GLU A 264 -2.11 29.05 15.69
CA GLU A 264 -3.41 28.85 16.35
C GLU A 264 -3.27 28.83 17.88
N LYS A 265 -2.30 28.07 18.41
CA LYS A 265 -2.05 27.99 19.86
C LYS A 265 -1.68 29.37 20.44
N ALA A 266 -0.81 30.12 19.77
CA ALA A 266 -0.43 31.47 20.21
C ALA A 266 -1.64 32.42 20.23
N ALA A 267 -2.51 32.35 19.22
CA ALA A 267 -3.73 33.15 19.18
C ALA A 267 -4.71 32.80 20.32
N GLU A 268 -4.86 31.50 20.63
CA GLU A 268 -5.67 31.03 21.76
C GLU A 268 -5.14 31.50 23.11
N GLU A 269 -3.82 31.47 23.30
CA GLU A 269 -3.17 31.95 24.53
C GLU A 269 -3.35 33.47 24.70
N ALA A 270 -3.14 34.24 23.64
CA ALA A 270 -3.38 35.68 23.65
C ALA A 270 -4.84 36.02 23.96
N ALA A 271 -5.80 35.28 23.38
CA ALA A 271 -7.21 35.44 23.66
C ALA A 271 -7.59 35.11 25.11
N LYS A 272 -6.92 34.14 25.75
CA LYS A 272 -7.10 33.81 27.17
C LYS A 272 -6.52 34.90 28.08
N GLN A 273 -5.39 35.49 27.72
CA GLN A 273 -4.77 36.58 28.47
C GLN A 273 -5.63 37.85 28.43
N ASN A 274 -6.20 38.18 27.27
CA ASN A 274 -7.08 39.35 27.12
C ASN A 274 -8.46 39.22 27.80
N ARG A 275 -8.82 38.02 28.29
CA ARG A 275 -10.07 37.77 29.06
C ARG A 275 -9.85 37.82 30.57
N ARG A 276 -8.60 37.93 31.04
CA ARG A 276 -8.25 38.09 32.45
C ARG A 276 -7.98 39.55 32.75
#